data_AF-A0A9P6E3W5-F1
#
_entry.id   AF-A0A9P6E3W5-F1
#
_cell.length_a   1.000
_cell.length_b   1.000
_cell.length_c   1.000
_cell.angle_alpha   90.00
_cell.angle_beta   90.00
_cell.angle_gamma   90.00
#
_symmetry.space_group_name_H-M   'P 1'
#
loop_
_entity.id
_entity.type
_entity.pdbx_description
1 polymer ?
#
loop_
_entity_poly.entity_id
_entity_poly.type
_entity_poly.pdbx_seq_one_letter_code
_entity_poly.pdbx_strand_id
1 'polypeptide(L)'
;LQKLVIRRLFELQKMNLSRTGYRLRSHIAKALQRRCKAIRRAVKRYNAIAVKLTPPQATLDWSQVSHYVFLEEFELLRGSRQDLVDKRWANASIRLALKQDLRIQRAKEEITICNREIRRVHTGIHDEHIFFARRLEELKNLKSPIYHPVLDYVKRQKGVNFQILARLRKIHEMPGFTGDPTPGIKKGGASESPVDNNTTSLQAVQVQQELEADDSHLQAVDDDLDDLDDEHARDVVQMIDYVAELPRQND
;
A
#
# COMPACT_ATOMS: atom_id res chain seq x y z
N LEU A 1 -23.59 4.38 -18.73
CA LEU A 1 -23.46 5.02 -17.39
C LEU A 1 -22.48 4.26 -16.49
N GLN A 2 -22.67 2.96 -16.24
CA GLN A 2 -21.79 2.14 -15.39
C GLN A 2 -20.30 2.25 -15.69
N LYS A 3 -19.86 2.04 -16.94
CA LYS A 3 -18.45 2.18 -17.32
C LYS A 3 -17.86 3.57 -16.98
N LEU A 4 -18.65 4.65 -17.02
CA LEU A 4 -18.19 6.00 -16.68
C LEU A 4 -17.95 6.15 -15.18
N VAL A 5 -18.87 5.63 -14.36
CA VAL A 5 -18.74 5.66 -12.88
C VAL A 5 -17.57 4.80 -12.43
N ILE A 6 -17.43 3.60 -12.99
CA ILE A 6 -16.29 2.71 -12.72
C ILE A 6 -14.96 3.40 -13.02
N ARG A 7 -14.84 4.06 -14.18
CA ARG A 7 -13.63 4.82 -14.55
C ARG A 7 -13.35 5.94 -13.54
N ARG A 8 -14.36 6.73 -13.17
CA ARG A 8 -14.24 7.78 -12.13
C ARG A 8 -13.68 7.23 -10.82
N LEU A 9 -14.21 6.09 -10.35
CA LEU A 9 -13.77 5.46 -9.11
C LEU A 9 -12.30 5.04 -9.15
N PHE A 10 -11.86 4.45 -10.27
CA PHE A 10 -10.44 4.12 -10.46
C PHE A 10 -9.53 5.35 -10.51
N GLU A 11 -9.99 6.48 -11.03
CA GLU A 11 -9.20 7.71 -11.02
C GLU A 11 -9.13 8.37 -9.65
N LEU A 12 -10.21 8.32 -8.86
CA LEU A 12 -10.20 8.73 -7.45
C LEU A 12 -9.18 7.89 -6.67
N GLN A 13 -9.19 6.57 -6.85
CA GLN A 13 -8.22 5.69 -6.21
C GLN A 13 -6.79 6.04 -6.62
N LYS A 14 -6.54 6.29 -7.92
CA LYS A 14 -5.22 6.71 -8.43
C LYS A 14 -4.75 8.05 -7.86
N MET A 15 -5.67 8.99 -7.60
CA MET A 15 -5.35 10.27 -6.95
C MET A 15 -4.86 10.07 -5.51
N ASN A 16 -5.43 9.09 -4.81
CA ASN A 16 -5.10 8.77 -3.41
C ASN A 16 -3.82 7.93 -3.22
N LEU A 17 -3.14 7.51 -4.30
CA LEU A 17 -1.85 6.82 -4.18
C LEU A 17 -0.72 7.81 -3.85
N SER A 18 0.05 7.51 -2.80
CA SER A 18 1.27 8.23 -2.45
C SER A 18 2.32 8.10 -3.58
N ARG A 19 3.09 9.18 -3.80
CA ARG A 19 4.07 9.38 -4.92
C ARG A 19 3.52 9.79 -6.30
N THR A 20 2.29 10.28 -6.39
CA THR A 20 1.83 10.99 -7.60
C THR A 20 2.38 12.42 -7.63
N GLY A 21 3.24 12.75 -8.60
CA GLY A 21 3.76 14.12 -8.78
C GLY A 21 2.64 15.14 -9.08
N TYR A 22 2.88 16.42 -8.77
CA TYR A 22 1.89 17.50 -8.89
C TYR A 22 1.20 17.53 -10.27
N ARG A 23 1.97 17.44 -11.35
CA ARG A 23 1.46 17.43 -12.73
C ARG A 23 0.47 16.29 -12.99
N LEU A 24 0.79 15.08 -12.54
CA LEU A 24 -0.08 13.92 -12.70
C LEU A 24 -1.39 14.11 -11.92
N ARG A 25 -1.32 14.66 -10.69
CA ARG A 25 -2.52 15.00 -9.91
C ARG A 25 -3.40 16.01 -10.64
N SER A 26 -2.81 17.05 -11.24
CA SER A 26 -3.54 18.04 -12.04
C SER A 26 -4.24 17.42 -13.24
N HIS A 27 -3.58 16.51 -13.97
CA HIS A 27 -4.22 15.78 -15.08
C HIS A 27 -5.36 14.87 -14.60
N ILE A 28 -5.18 14.17 -13.48
CA ILE A 28 -6.22 13.31 -12.89
C ILE A 28 -7.41 14.17 -12.46
N ALA A 29 -7.20 15.32 -11.82
CA ALA A 29 -8.26 16.24 -11.41
C ALA A 29 -9.05 16.79 -12.60
N LYS A 30 -8.37 17.29 -13.65
CA LYS A 30 -9.02 17.74 -14.90
C LYS A 30 -9.85 16.61 -15.53
N ALA A 31 -9.29 15.41 -15.58
CA ALA A 31 -9.98 14.26 -16.14
C ALA A 31 -11.21 13.86 -15.28
N LEU A 32 -11.08 13.93 -13.94
CA LEU A 32 -12.16 13.65 -13.00
C LEU A 32 -13.33 14.64 -13.21
N GLN A 33 -13.04 15.93 -13.37
CA GLN A 33 -14.04 16.96 -13.65
C GLN A 33 -14.81 16.67 -14.95
N ARG A 34 -14.08 16.36 -16.04
CA ARG A 34 -14.70 15.97 -17.32
C ARG A 34 -15.60 14.76 -17.17
N ARG A 35 -15.17 13.74 -16.42
CA ARG A 35 -15.96 12.53 -16.18
C ARG A 35 -17.15 12.77 -15.27
N CYS A 36 -17.06 13.61 -14.25
CA CYS A 36 -18.21 14.02 -13.44
C CYS A 36 -19.29 14.68 -14.30
N LYS A 37 -18.91 15.59 -15.22
CA LYS A 37 -19.83 16.21 -16.19
C LYS A 37 -20.47 15.16 -17.11
N ALA A 38 -19.69 14.21 -17.61
CA ALA A 38 -20.18 13.12 -18.46
C ALA A 38 -21.14 12.17 -17.71
N ILE A 39 -20.84 11.82 -16.46
CA ILE A 39 -21.70 10.99 -15.61
C ILE A 39 -23.02 11.72 -15.34
N ARG A 40 -23.00 13.02 -14.99
CA ARG A 40 -24.22 13.80 -14.77
C ARG A 40 -25.14 13.79 -15.99
N ARG A 41 -24.58 13.97 -17.20
CA ARG A 41 -25.34 13.86 -18.46
C ARG A 41 -25.89 12.45 -18.67
N ALA A 42 -25.08 11.42 -18.40
CA ALA A 42 -25.49 10.03 -18.53
C ALA A 42 -26.57 9.62 -17.51
N VAL A 43 -26.55 10.14 -16.28
CA VAL A 43 -27.60 9.95 -15.25
C VAL A 43 -28.91 10.56 -15.73
N LYS A 44 -28.90 11.82 -16.21
CA LYS A 44 -30.11 12.46 -16.78
C LYS A 44 -30.71 11.63 -17.92
N ARG A 45 -29.87 11.16 -18.85
CA ARG A 45 -30.30 10.30 -19.97
C ARG A 45 -30.86 8.96 -19.49
N TYR A 46 -30.22 8.35 -18.48
CA TYR A 46 -30.73 7.12 -17.87
C TYR A 46 -32.10 7.35 -17.25
N ASN A 47 -32.28 8.36 -16.40
CA ASN A 47 -33.55 8.65 -15.73
C ASN A 47 -34.69 8.90 -16.74
N ALA A 48 -34.41 9.60 -17.84
CA ALA A 48 -35.38 9.84 -18.90
C ALA A 48 -35.84 8.55 -19.62
N ILE A 49 -34.99 7.52 -19.68
CA ILE A 49 -35.31 6.21 -20.27
C ILE A 49 -35.93 5.29 -19.22
N ALA A 50 -35.44 5.33 -17.97
CA ALA A 50 -35.88 4.50 -16.85
C ALA A 50 -37.40 4.59 -16.60
N VAL A 51 -37.95 5.81 -16.67
CA VAL A 51 -39.39 6.07 -16.51
C VAL A 51 -40.22 5.53 -17.68
N LYS A 52 -39.63 5.40 -18.86
CA LYS A 52 -40.32 4.94 -20.09
C LYS A 52 -40.28 3.42 -20.26
N LEU A 53 -39.49 2.70 -19.47
CA LEU A 53 -39.40 1.24 -19.50
C LEU A 53 -40.65 0.60 -18.91
N THR A 54 -40.95 -0.64 -19.32
CA THR A 54 -42.07 -1.44 -18.79
C THR A 54 -41.51 -2.77 -18.25
N PRO A 55 -41.46 -2.97 -16.91
CA PRO A 55 -41.86 -2.04 -15.85
C PRO A 55 -40.89 -0.84 -15.71
N PRO A 56 -41.38 0.30 -15.17
CA PRO A 56 -40.55 1.47 -14.94
C PRO A 56 -39.42 1.13 -13.96
N GLN A 57 -38.19 1.54 -14.30
CA GLN A 57 -37.01 1.32 -13.46
C GLN A 57 -36.80 2.48 -12.48
N ALA A 58 -36.16 2.20 -11.35
CA ALA A 58 -35.78 3.21 -10.37
C ALA A 58 -34.85 4.27 -10.99
N THR A 59 -35.12 5.55 -10.70
CA THR A 59 -34.26 6.64 -11.13
C THR A 59 -33.04 6.78 -10.20
N LEU A 60 -31.95 7.33 -10.71
CA LEU A 60 -30.72 7.56 -9.96
C LEU A 60 -30.60 9.03 -9.60
N ASP A 61 -30.28 9.30 -8.34
CA ASP A 61 -29.89 10.63 -7.90
C ASP A 61 -28.40 10.88 -8.16
N TRP A 62 -28.07 12.06 -8.68
CA TRP A 62 -26.69 12.48 -8.89
C TRP A 62 -25.92 12.57 -7.57
N SER A 63 -26.56 13.05 -6.49
CA SER A 63 -25.89 13.16 -5.18
C SER A 63 -25.44 11.78 -4.70
N GLN A 64 -26.30 10.77 -4.82
CA GLN A 64 -25.93 9.39 -4.50
C GLN A 64 -24.78 8.87 -5.40
N VAL A 65 -24.84 9.14 -6.71
CA VAL A 65 -23.81 8.69 -7.66
C VAL A 65 -22.45 9.37 -7.44
N SER A 66 -22.44 10.64 -6.99
CA SER A 66 -21.20 11.35 -6.69
C SER A 66 -20.51 10.86 -5.42
N HIS A 67 -21.29 10.41 -4.43
CA HIS A 67 -20.82 9.92 -3.14
C HIS A 67 -20.36 8.46 -3.16
N TYR A 68 -20.56 7.73 -4.25
CA TYR A 68 -20.01 6.39 -4.34
C TYR A 68 -18.49 6.41 -4.29
N VAL A 69 -17.94 5.64 -3.35
CA VAL A 69 -16.50 5.45 -3.13
C VAL A 69 -16.08 4.06 -3.63
N PHE A 70 -17.03 3.12 -3.71
CA PHE A 70 -16.75 1.75 -4.12
C PHE A 70 -17.60 1.32 -5.32
N LEU A 71 -17.01 0.46 -6.16
CA LEU A 71 -17.69 -0.15 -7.32
C LEU A 71 -18.95 -0.92 -6.92
N GLU A 72 -18.95 -1.45 -5.70
CA GLU A 72 -20.00 -2.26 -5.10
C GLU A 72 -21.26 -1.47 -4.75
N GLU A 73 -21.16 -0.14 -4.62
CA GLU A 73 -22.30 0.74 -4.32
C GLU A 73 -23.07 1.13 -5.60
N PHE A 74 -22.46 0.87 -6.76
CA PHE A 74 -23.03 1.20 -8.06
C PHE A 74 -23.80 0.02 -8.66
N GLU A 75 -24.98 -0.28 -8.10
CA GLU A 75 -25.86 -1.36 -8.56
C GLU A 75 -26.79 -0.95 -9.71
N LEU A 76 -26.23 -0.51 -10.85
CA LEU A 76 -27.06 -0.20 -12.02
C LEU A 76 -27.72 -1.41 -12.68
N LEU A 77 -27.34 -2.62 -12.27
CA LEU A 77 -27.75 -3.88 -12.88
C LEU A 77 -28.98 -4.50 -12.20
N ARG A 78 -29.78 -3.71 -11.48
CA ARG A 78 -31.13 -4.12 -11.06
C ARG A 78 -31.95 -4.42 -12.33
N GLY A 79 -32.24 -5.70 -12.57
CA GLY A 79 -32.97 -6.18 -13.75
C GLY A 79 -32.13 -6.79 -14.89
N SER A 80 -30.84 -7.06 -14.69
CA SER A 80 -30.09 -7.96 -15.61
C SER A 80 -30.42 -9.43 -15.31
N ARG A 81 -30.22 -10.35 -16.26
CA ARG A 81 -30.67 -11.77 -16.19
C ARG A 81 -30.18 -12.57 -14.96
N GLN A 82 -29.20 -12.06 -14.21
CA GLN A 82 -28.88 -12.53 -12.86
C GLN A 82 -29.12 -11.38 -11.89
N ASP A 83 -30.25 -11.42 -11.17
CA ASP A 83 -30.49 -10.50 -10.07
C ASP A 83 -29.58 -10.89 -8.90
N LEU A 84 -28.44 -10.20 -8.80
CA LEU A 84 -27.44 -10.45 -7.76
C LEU A 84 -27.89 -9.87 -6.40
N VAL A 85 -28.92 -9.02 -6.40
CA VAL A 85 -29.46 -8.32 -5.22
C VAL A 85 -30.00 -9.30 -4.18
N ASP A 86 -30.58 -10.41 -4.62
CA ASP A 86 -31.14 -11.44 -3.72
C ASP A 86 -30.07 -12.22 -2.95
N LYS A 87 -28.80 -12.10 -3.35
CA LYS A 87 -27.71 -12.79 -2.66
C LYS A 87 -27.40 -12.07 -1.35
N ARG A 88 -27.26 -12.85 -0.27
CA ARG A 88 -26.91 -12.32 1.07
C ARG A 88 -25.62 -11.48 1.07
N TRP A 89 -24.66 -11.74 0.19
CA TRP A 89 -23.42 -10.96 0.05
C TRP A 89 -23.58 -9.63 -0.73
N ALA A 90 -24.70 -9.43 -1.43
CA ALA A 90 -25.02 -8.14 -2.06
C ALA A 90 -25.53 -7.12 -1.04
N ASN A 91 -26.09 -7.56 0.10
CA ASN A 91 -26.42 -6.69 1.22
C ASN A 91 -25.16 -6.00 1.78
N ALA A 92 -25.17 -4.67 1.83
CA ALA A 92 -24.03 -3.86 2.25
C ALA A 92 -23.56 -4.18 3.68
N SER A 93 -24.48 -4.32 4.64
CA SER A 93 -24.14 -4.61 6.03
C SER A 93 -23.50 -5.99 6.20
N ILE A 94 -24.06 -7.00 5.52
CA ILE A 94 -23.50 -8.38 5.55
C ILE A 94 -22.12 -8.40 4.90
N ARG A 95 -21.93 -7.67 3.79
CA ARG A 95 -20.65 -7.59 3.10
C ARG A 95 -19.58 -6.88 3.93
N LEU A 96 -19.93 -5.80 4.63
CA LEU A 96 -19.01 -5.12 5.55
C LEU A 96 -18.58 -6.04 6.69
N ALA A 97 -19.53 -6.75 7.31
CA ALA A 97 -19.24 -7.73 8.35
C ALA A 97 -18.32 -8.85 7.82
N LEU A 98 -18.60 -9.38 6.63
CA LEU A 98 -17.78 -10.41 5.99
C LEU A 98 -16.36 -9.90 5.68
N LYS A 99 -16.22 -8.68 5.16
CA LYS A 99 -14.90 -8.05 4.93
C LYS A 99 -14.11 -7.93 6.23
N GLN A 100 -14.76 -7.55 7.32
CA GLN A 100 -14.12 -7.44 8.62
C GLN A 100 -13.69 -8.81 9.15
N ASP A 101 -14.56 -9.82 9.08
CA ASP A 101 -14.23 -11.18 9.50
C ASP A 101 -13.04 -11.75 8.69
N LEU A 102 -13.06 -11.60 7.36
CA LEU A 102 -11.95 -12.02 6.51
C LEU A 102 -10.65 -11.27 6.82
N ARG A 103 -10.70 -9.97 7.13
CA ARG A 103 -9.52 -9.22 7.56
C ARG A 103 -8.97 -9.75 8.87
N ILE A 104 -9.83 -10.10 9.84
CA ILE A 104 -9.41 -10.70 11.11
C ILE A 104 -8.78 -12.08 10.87
N GLN A 105 -9.37 -12.91 10.01
CA GLN A 105 -8.80 -14.21 9.65
C GLN A 105 -7.43 -14.06 8.98
N ARG A 106 -7.30 -13.14 8.02
CA ARG A 106 -6.03 -12.84 7.36
C ARG A 106 -5.00 -12.26 8.33
N ALA A 107 -5.40 -11.40 9.26
CA ALA A 107 -4.50 -10.88 10.27
C ALA A 107 -3.92 -12.00 11.17
N LYS A 108 -4.75 -13.00 11.54
CA LYS A 108 -4.29 -14.18 12.29
C LYS A 108 -3.28 -15.00 11.48
N GLU A 109 -3.55 -15.22 10.19
CA GLU A 109 -2.59 -15.89 9.30
C GLU A 109 -1.29 -15.08 9.18
N GLU A 110 -1.40 -13.77 8.97
CA GLU A 110 -0.27 -12.87 8.80
C GLU A 110 0.63 -12.85 10.03
N ILE A 111 0.10 -12.94 11.25
CA ILE A 111 0.90 -13.08 12.48
C ILE A 111 1.82 -14.31 12.39
N THR A 112 1.30 -15.45 11.92
CA THR A 112 2.12 -16.68 11.78
C THR A 112 3.20 -16.53 10.70
N ILE A 113 2.88 -15.82 9.61
CA ILE A 113 3.82 -15.53 8.52
C ILE A 113 4.92 -14.60 9.03
N CYS A 114 4.55 -13.49 9.66
CA CYS A 114 5.44 -12.53 10.26
C CYS A 114 6.39 -13.18 11.25
N ASN A 115 5.92 -14.05 12.15
CA ASN A 115 6.79 -14.79 13.09
C ASN A 115 7.88 -15.59 12.36
N ARG A 116 7.54 -16.24 11.25
CA ARG A 116 8.51 -16.99 10.44
C ARG A 116 9.48 -16.07 9.72
N GLU A 117 9.00 -14.97 9.14
CA GLU A 117 9.86 -14.02 8.42
C GLU A 117 10.80 -13.25 9.38
N ILE A 118 10.33 -12.85 10.56
CA ILE A 118 11.15 -12.27 11.63
C ILE A 118 12.33 -13.20 11.95
N ARG A 119 12.03 -14.49 12.16
CA ARG A 119 13.07 -15.49 12.45
C ARG A 119 14.03 -15.67 11.28
N ARG A 120 13.53 -15.67 10.04
CA ARG A 120 14.36 -15.77 8.82
C ARG A 120 15.31 -14.58 8.67
N VAL A 121 14.83 -13.37 8.93
CA VAL A 121 15.66 -12.16 8.91
C VAL A 121 16.74 -12.24 9.99
N HIS A 122 16.39 -12.67 11.20
CA HIS A 122 17.35 -12.86 12.29
C HIS A 122 18.44 -13.88 11.91
N THR A 123 18.06 -15.05 11.37
CA THR A 123 19.00 -16.06 10.86
C THR A 123 19.86 -15.50 9.74
N GLY A 124 19.27 -14.79 8.77
CA GLY A 124 20.00 -14.23 7.64
C GLY A 124 21.11 -13.27 8.08
N ILE A 125 20.83 -12.41 9.06
CA ILE A 125 21.82 -11.49 9.65
C ILE A 125 22.93 -12.27 10.39
N HIS A 126 22.57 -13.31 11.12
CA HIS A 126 23.54 -14.15 11.84
C HIS A 126 24.49 -14.88 10.87
N ASP A 127 23.93 -15.55 9.86
CA ASP A 127 24.68 -16.25 8.82
C ASP A 127 25.58 -15.28 8.03
N GLU A 128 25.07 -14.11 7.69
CA GLU A 128 25.81 -13.05 7.01
C GLU A 128 26.99 -12.56 7.87
N HIS A 129 26.81 -12.42 9.18
CA HIS A 129 27.89 -12.05 10.09
C HIS A 129 29.02 -13.09 10.10
N ILE A 130 28.69 -14.38 10.17
CA ILE A 130 29.67 -15.48 10.11
C ILE A 130 30.38 -15.48 8.75
N PHE A 131 29.62 -15.35 7.66
CA PHE A 131 30.16 -15.32 6.31
C PHE A 131 31.17 -14.17 6.12
N PHE A 132 30.83 -12.95 6.53
CA PHE A 132 31.74 -11.82 6.42
C PHE A 132 32.96 -11.94 7.33
N ALA A 133 32.81 -12.45 8.55
CA ALA A 133 33.94 -12.69 9.44
C ALA A 133 34.97 -13.62 8.78
N ARG A 134 34.50 -14.76 8.26
CA ARG A 134 35.33 -15.73 7.53
C ARG A 134 36.00 -15.11 6.30
N ARG A 135 35.25 -14.39 5.46
CA ARG A 135 35.80 -13.79 4.24
C ARG A 135 36.81 -12.68 4.51
N LEU A 136 36.58 -11.87 5.54
CA LEU A 136 37.55 -10.86 5.95
C LEU A 136 38.84 -11.50 6.48
N GLU A 137 38.74 -12.60 7.23
CA GLU A 137 39.91 -13.34 7.70
C GLU A 137 40.71 -13.96 6.55
N GLU A 138 40.04 -14.62 5.60
CA GLU A 138 40.65 -15.16 4.39
C GLU A 138 41.37 -14.06 3.57
N LEU A 139 40.71 -12.92 3.33
CA LEU A 139 41.30 -11.80 2.59
C LEU A 139 42.48 -11.15 3.32
N LYS A 140 42.42 -11.10 4.66
CA LYS A 140 43.51 -10.61 5.51
C LYS A 140 44.73 -11.53 5.41
N ASN A 141 44.51 -12.84 5.46
CA ASN A 141 45.58 -13.84 5.35
C ASN A 141 46.24 -13.82 3.97
N LEU A 142 45.43 -13.63 2.91
CA LEU A 142 45.91 -13.51 1.53
C LEU A 142 46.54 -12.14 1.20
N LYS A 143 46.53 -11.17 2.14
CA LYS A 143 46.96 -9.77 1.93
C LYS A 143 46.37 -9.17 0.65
N SER A 144 45.10 -9.48 0.40
CA SER A 144 44.44 -9.11 -0.85
C SER A 144 44.19 -7.59 -0.92
N PRO A 145 44.41 -6.94 -2.07
CA PRO A 145 44.19 -5.50 -2.22
C PRO A 145 42.73 -5.08 -2.03
N ILE A 146 41.77 -6.01 -2.16
CA ILE A 146 40.34 -5.76 -1.95
C ILE A 146 39.90 -5.84 -0.49
N TYR A 147 40.80 -6.16 0.45
CA TYR A 147 40.48 -6.30 1.87
C TYR A 147 39.82 -5.03 2.45
N HIS A 148 40.41 -3.86 2.20
CA HIS A 148 39.91 -2.59 2.75
C HIS A 148 38.52 -2.21 2.18
N PRO A 149 38.28 -2.25 0.86
CA PRO A 149 36.94 -2.04 0.30
C PRO A 149 35.87 -2.98 0.89
N VAL A 150 36.19 -4.27 1.04
CA VAL A 150 35.26 -5.25 1.61
C VAL A 150 35.02 -4.97 3.10
N LEU A 151 36.05 -4.58 3.85
CA LEU A 151 35.93 -4.20 5.25
C LEU A 151 34.97 -3.02 5.44
N ASP A 152 35.09 -1.99 4.60
CA ASP A 152 34.22 -0.81 4.68
C ASP A 152 32.77 -1.13 4.29
N TYR A 153 32.57 -1.99 3.29
CA TYR A 153 31.24 -2.53 2.98
C TYR A 153 30.63 -3.27 4.17
N VAL A 154 31.39 -4.19 4.78
CA VAL A 154 30.92 -4.99 5.93
C VAL A 154 30.59 -4.08 7.12
N LYS A 155 31.37 -3.03 7.38
CA LYS A 155 31.08 -2.06 8.45
C LYS A 155 29.71 -1.38 8.23
N ARG A 156 29.42 -0.92 7.01
CA ARG A 156 28.13 -0.30 6.67
C ARG A 156 26.98 -1.29 6.85
N GLN A 157 27.15 -2.51 6.34
CA GLN A 157 26.15 -3.57 6.43
C GLN A 157 25.86 -3.96 7.89
N LYS A 158 26.90 -4.04 8.74
CA LYS A 158 26.72 -4.25 10.19
C LYS A 158 25.91 -3.13 10.85
N GLY A 159 26.09 -1.88 10.43
CA GLY A 159 25.30 -0.74 10.91
C GLY A 159 23.81 -0.89 10.58
N VAL A 160 23.48 -1.27 9.35
CA VAL A 160 22.09 -1.55 8.93
C VAL A 160 21.51 -2.73 9.71
N ASN A 161 22.26 -3.84 9.77
CA ASN A 161 21.84 -5.04 10.49
C ASN A 161 21.61 -4.77 11.98
N PHE A 162 22.40 -3.90 12.60
CA PHE A 162 22.20 -3.49 13.99
C PHE A 162 20.84 -2.80 14.20
N GLN A 163 20.44 -1.89 13.30
CA GLN A 163 19.14 -1.24 13.37
C GLN A 163 18.00 -2.24 13.20
N ILE A 164 18.14 -3.20 12.29
CA ILE A 164 17.16 -4.27 12.08
C ILE A 164 17.04 -5.12 13.36
N LEU A 165 18.16 -5.57 13.93
CA LEU A 165 18.16 -6.36 15.18
C LEU A 165 17.59 -5.57 16.37
N ALA A 166 17.77 -4.26 16.43
CA ALA A 166 17.13 -3.41 17.44
C ALA A 166 15.60 -3.38 17.27
N ARG A 167 15.09 -3.34 16.04
CA ARG A 167 13.65 -3.46 15.77
C ARG A 167 13.12 -4.86 16.09
N LEU A 168 13.86 -5.92 15.72
CA LEU A 168 13.47 -7.29 16.05
C LEU A 168 13.37 -7.51 17.56
N ARG A 169 14.30 -6.93 18.34
CA ARG A 169 14.22 -6.97 19.81
C ARG A 169 12.95 -6.33 20.35
N LYS A 170 12.62 -5.13 19.88
CA LYS A 170 11.35 -4.49 20.25
C LYS A 170 10.17 -5.39 19.92
N ILE A 171 10.17 -6.06 18.77
CA ILE A 171 9.11 -7.00 18.38
C ILE A 171 9.01 -8.19 19.34
N HIS A 172 10.15 -8.77 19.74
CA HIS A 172 10.18 -9.88 20.70
C HIS A 172 9.69 -9.48 22.10
N GLU A 173 9.87 -8.21 22.47
CA GLU A 173 9.40 -7.63 23.74
C GLU A 173 7.92 -7.24 23.72
N MET A 174 7.26 -7.22 22.55
CA MET A 174 5.86 -6.81 22.46
C MET A 174 4.92 -7.83 23.14
N PRO A 175 3.91 -7.36 23.88
CA PRO A 175 2.88 -8.24 24.43
C PRO A 175 2.11 -8.91 23.29
N GLY A 176 2.04 -10.24 23.31
CA GLY A 176 1.34 -11.03 22.28
C GLY A 176 2.24 -11.57 21.17
N PHE A 177 3.56 -11.36 21.22
CA PHE A 177 4.48 -12.11 20.36
C PHE A 177 4.41 -13.61 20.68
N THR A 178 4.23 -14.44 19.63
CA THR A 178 4.05 -15.90 19.74
C THR A 178 5.15 -16.68 19.02
N GLY A 179 6.14 -15.99 18.44
CA GLY A 179 7.24 -16.61 17.71
C GLY A 179 8.41 -17.01 18.61
N ASP A 180 9.43 -17.62 17.99
CA ASP A 180 10.71 -17.93 18.64
C ASP A 180 11.68 -16.75 18.42
N PRO A 181 12.20 -16.10 19.49
CA PRO A 181 13.10 -14.97 19.37
C PRO A 181 14.53 -15.36 18.94
N THR A 182 14.85 -16.65 18.98
CA THR A 182 16.20 -17.14 18.65
C THR A 182 16.40 -17.30 17.14
N PRO A 183 17.63 -17.07 16.64
CA PRO A 183 17.94 -17.34 15.24
C PRO A 183 17.75 -18.84 14.96
N GLY A 184 17.09 -19.16 13.84
CA GLY A 184 17.00 -20.52 13.31
C GLY A 184 18.23 -20.95 12.52
N ILE A 185 18.21 -22.19 12.00
CA ILE A 185 19.27 -22.78 11.18
C ILE A 185 18.83 -22.82 9.70
N LYS A 186 19.65 -22.28 8.80
CA LYS A 186 19.39 -22.33 7.36
C LYS A 186 19.65 -23.74 6.80
N LYS A 187 18.61 -24.38 6.25
CA LYS A 187 18.77 -25.67 5.56
C LYS A 187 19.69 -25.52 4.34
N GLY A 188 20.78 -26.29 4.30
CA GLY A 188 21.77 -26.27 3.23
C GLY A 188 22.85 -25.18 3.35
N GLY A 189 22.88 -24.42 4.44
CA GLY A 189 24.02 -23.54 4.76
C GLY A 189 25.20 -24.37 5.27
N ALA A 190 26.39 -24.14 4.73
CA ALA A 190 27.61 -24.79 5.18
C ALA A 190 28.00 -24.28 6.59
N SER A 191 27.46 -24.90 7.63
CA SER A 191 27.95 -24.78 9.00
C SER A 191 27.57 -26.01 9.81
N GLU A 192 28.24 -27.13 9.55
CA GLU A 192 28.47 -28.13 10.58
C GLU A 192 29.74 -27.73 11.33
N SER A 193 29.57 -27.19 12.54
CA SER A 193 30.49 -27.26 13.68
C SER A 193 29.80 -26.64 14.91
N PRO A 194 29.74 -27.34 16.06
CA PRO A 194 29.15 -26.81 17.28
C PRO A 194 30.21 -26.00 18.05
N VAL A 195 30.04 -24.68 18.16
CA VAL A 195 30.88 -23.85 19.04
C VAL A 195 30.04 -22.81 19.77
N ASP A 196 29.81 -23.12 21.04
CA ASP A 196 29.66 -22.28 22.23
C ASP A 196 28.79 -21.02 22.20
N ASN A 197 27.72 -21.13 22.99
CA ASN A 197 26.86 -20.07 23.48
C ASN A 197 27.69 -19.01 24.21
N ASN A 198 27.96 -17.86 23.59
CA ASN A 198 28.33 -16.65 24.32
C ASN A 198 27.35 -15.52 23.99
N THR A 199 26.48 -15.30 24.98
CA THR A 199 25.57 -14.17 25.18
C THR A 199 26.24 -12.85 24.81
N THR A 200 26.02 -12.37 23.59
CA THR A 200 26.42 -11.02 23.21
C THR A 200 25.35 -10.05 23.72
N SER A 201 25.59 -9.58 24.95
CA SER A 201 24.85 -8.50 25.60
C SER A 201 24.90 -7.23 24.76
N LEU A 202 23.76 -6.58 24.62
CA LEU A 202 23.53 -5.47 23.73
C LEU A 202 23.65 -4.17 24.51
N GLN A 203 24.83 -3.55 24.47
CA GLN A 203 24.99 -2.17 24.93
C GLN A 203 25.07 -1.20 23.75
N ALA A 204 24.46 -0.03 23.98
CA ALA A 204 24.07 0.96 23.00
C ALA A 204 25.26 1.81 22.51
N VAL A 205 25.28 2.11 21.21
CA VAL A 205 26.01 3.25 20.67
C VAL A 205 25.09 3.96 19.67
N GLN A 206 24.91 5.27 19.90
CA GLN A 206 24.08 6.20 19.13
C GLN A 206 24.91 6.85 18.02
N VAL A 207 24.43 6.81 16.77
CA VAL A 207 24.87 7.74 15.70
C VAL A 207 23.68 8.05 14.78
N GLN A 208 23.46 9.35 14.53
CA GLN A 208 22.45 9.94 13.63
C GLN A 208 23.02 10.20 12.22
N GLN A 209 22.15 10.17 11.19
CA GLN A 209 21.92 11.27 10.21
C GLN A 209 21.63 10.85 8.72
N GLU A 210 20.47 11.36 8.24
CA GLU A 210 19.96 11.87 6.91
C GLU A 210 20.52 11.37 5.55
N LEU A 211 19.71 10.82 4.62
CA LEU A 211 18.92 11.42 3.48
C LEU A 211 19.80 12.04 2.38
N GLU A 212 19.65 11.71 1.08
CA GLU A 212 18.61 12.22 0.16
C GLU A 212 18.45 11.36 -1.12
N ALA A 213 17.32 11.52 -1.80
CA ALA A 213 16.96 10.85 -3.06
C ALA A 213 16.86 11.87 -4.20
N ASP A 214 17.46 11.54 -5.34
CA ASP A 214 17.46 12.32 -6.58
C ASP A 214 16.57 11.61 -7.62
N ASP A 215 15.58 12.31 -8.17
CA ASP A 215 14.70 11.80 -9.23
C ASP A 215 14.41 12.92 -10.23
N SER A 216 15.21 12.95 -11.29
CA SER A 216 15.00 13.80 -12.46
C SER A 216 14.95 12.93 -13.71
N HIS A 217 13.77 12.72 -14.28
CA HIS A 217 13.46 12.92 -15.70
C HIS A 217 12.00 12.56 -15.98
N LEU A 218 11.26 13.43 -16.67
CA LEU A 218 10.54 13.10 -17.92
C LEU A 218 9.70 14.32 -18.37
N GLN A 219 9.95 14.69 -19.62
CA GLN A 219 9.59 15.93 -20.29
C GLN A 219 8.09 16.17 -20.48
N ALA A 220 7.82 17.45 -20.70
CA ALA A 220 6.53 18.01 -21.05
C ALA A 220 6.11 17.72 -22.48
N VAL A 221 4.80 17.53 -22.65
CA VAL A 221 4.07 18.02 -23.81
C VAL A 221 2.83 18.73 -23.27
N ASP A 222 2.74 20.01 -23.59
CA ASP A 222 1.56 20.85 -23.43
C ASP A 222 0.81 20.83 -24.76
N ASP A 223 -0.52 20.95 -24.70
CA ASP A 223 -1.31 21.85 -25.55
C ASP A 223 -2.79 21.46 -25.51
N ASP A 224 -3.58 22.54 -25.50
CA ASP A 224 -5.01 22.65 -25.70
C ASP A 224 -5.91 22.12 -24.59
N LEU A 225 -6.55 23.06 -23.88
CA LEU A 225 -8.01 23.25 -23.89
C LEU A 225 -8.36 24.38 -22.91
N ASP A 226 -8.19 25.61 -23.38
CA ASP A 226 -8.91 26.77 -22.88
C ASP A 226 -10.39 26.60 -23.24
N ASP A 227 -11.22 26.41 -22.22
CA ASP A 227 -12.65 26.74 -22.16
C ASP A 227 -13.26 26.00 -20.95
N LEU A 228 -12.95 26.50 -19.75
CA LEU A 228 -13.68 26.11 -18.54
C LEU A 228 -14.14 27.37 -17.82
N ASP A 229 -15.38 27.73 -18.12
CA ASP A 229 -16.18 28.75 -17.43
C ASP A 229 -16.03 28.64 -15.90
N ASP A 230 -15.64 29.76 -15.30
CA ASP A 230 -14.98 29.89 -13.99
C ASP A 230 -15.96 29.88 -12.79
N GLU A 231 -17.25 29.63 -13.03
CA GLU A 231 -18.27 29.79 -11.99
C GLU A 231 -18.45 28.53 -11.11
N HIS A 232 -17.97 27.37 -11.55
CA HIS A 232 -18.21 26.08 -10.86
C HIS A 232 -16.92 25.36 -10.41
N ALA A 233 -15.77 26.02 -10.53
CA ALA A 233 -14.51 25.55 -9.95
C ALA A 233 -14.58 25.52 -8.41
N ARG A 234 -15.35 26.45 -7.81
CA ARG A 234 -15.50 26.60 -6.36
C ARG A 234 -16.16 25.40 -5.70
N ASP A 235 -17.21 24.84 -6.30
CA ASP A 235 -17.91 23.66 -5.76
C ASP A 235 -17.04 22.41 -5.74
N VAL A 236 -16.15 22.26 -6.74
CA VAL A 236 -15.23 21.12 -6.84
C VAL A 236 -14.05 21.31 -5.88
N VAL A 237 -13.57 22.54 -5.69
CA VAL A 237 -12.57 22.86 -4.66
C VAL A 237 -13.14 22.58 -3.27
N GLN A 238 -14.39 23.00 -2.97
CA GLN A 238 -15.06 22.66 -1.71
C GLN A 238 -15.24 21.16 -1.51
N MET A 239 -15.50 20.40 -2.57
CA MET A 239 -15.59 18.93 -2.50
C MET A 239 -14.22 18.26 -2.31
N ILE A 240 -13.15 18.87 -2.83
CA ILE A 240 -11.76 18.44 -2.63
C ILE A 240 -11.31 18.75 -1.20
N ASP A 241 -11.67 19.91 -0.66
CA ASP A 241 -11.37 20.31 0.72
C ASP A 241 -12.15 19.44 1.72
N TYR A 242 -13.44 19.16 1.47
CA TYR A 242 -14.23 18.24 2.29
C TYR A 242 -13.64 16.82 2.33
N VAL A 243 -13.14 16.31 1.19
CA VAL A 243 -12.50 14.98 1.12
C VAL A 243 -11.09 14.98 1.75
N ALA A 244 -10.39 16.12 1.74
CA ALA A 244 -9.12 16.30 2.43
C ALA A 244 -9.28 16.45 3.95
N GLU A 245 -10.41 16.99 4.41
CA GLU A 245 -10.80 17.19 5.82
C GLU A 245 -11.48 15.97 6.45
N LEU A 246 -11.83 14.93 5.67
CA LEU A 246 -12.23 13.66 6.25
C LEU A 246 -11.12 13.19 7.20
N PRO A 247 -11.42 12.96 8.50
CA PRO A 247 -10.40 12.54 9.43
C PRO A 247 -9.76 11.29 8.85
N ARG A 248 -8.46 11.39 8.54
CA ARG A 248 -7.65 10.19 8.39
C ARG A 248 -7.88 9.44 9.68
N GLN A 249 -8.53 8.28 9.62
CA GLN A 249 -8.59 7.39 10.76
C GLN A 249 -7.13 7.16 11.14
N ASN A 250 -6.71 7.84 12.21
CA ASN A 250 -5.43 7.65 12.84
C ASN A 250 -5.54 6.26 13.46
N ASP A 251 -4.94 5.28 12.79
CA ASP A 251 -4.41 4.10 13.46
C ASP A 251 -3.19 4.50 14.28
#